data_AF-A0A9X1TDR5-F1
#
_entry.id   AF-A0A9X1TDR5-F1
#
_cell.length_a   1.000
_cell.length_b   1.000
_cell.length_c   1.000
_cell.angle_alpha   90.00
_cell.angle_beta   90.00
_cell.angle_gamma   90.00
#
_symmetry.space_group_name_H-M   'P 1'
#
loop_
_entity.id
_entity.type
_entity.pdbx_description
1 polymer ?
#
loop_
_entity_poly.entity_id
_entity_poly.type
_entity_poly.pdbx_seq_one_letter_code
_entity_poly.pdbx_strand_id
1 'polypeptide(L)' 'MKTFHVEVMNESEEELITKILENLKQKGMINFFENHNDAASSKPVSASEEQVQEIIDEAELGPYYSEKEAKNILNL' A
#
# COMPACT_ATOMS: atom_id res chain seq x y z
N MET A 1 -5.13 0.02 30.85
CA MET A 1 -5.99 0.12 29.64
C MET A 1 -6.10 -1.26 29.02
N LYS A 2 -7.23 -1.58 28.38
CA LYS A 2 -7.41 -2.82 27.62
C LYS A 2 -7.44 -2.46 26.14
N THR A 3 -6.75 -3.24 25.31
CA THR A 3 -6.72 -3.08 23.86
C THR A 3 -7.45 -4.26 23.24
N PHE A 4 -8.30 -3.99 22.25
CA PHE A 4 -9.02 -5.01 21.50
C PHE A 4 -8.50 -4.99 20.06
N HIS A 5 -8.29 -6.18 19.51
CA HIS A 5 -7.99 -6.36 18.10
C HIS A 5 -9.29 -6.75 17.39
N VAL A 6 -9.61 -6.07 16.29
CA VAL A 6 -10.79 -6.32 15.47
C VAL A 6 -10.30 -6.69 14.08
N GLU A 7 -10.73 -7.84 13.59
CA GLU A 7 -10.41 -8.34 12.25
C GLU A 7 -11.71 -8.36 11.43
N VAL A 8 -11.67 -7.76 10.25
CA VAL A 8 -12.79 -7.73 9.32
C VAL A 8 -12.74 -8.99 8.46
N MET A 9 -13.73 -9.86 8.63
CA MET A 9 -13.79 -11.16 7.93
C MET A 9 -14.38 -11.07 6.52
N ASN A 10 -15.01 -9.93 6.18
CA ASN A 10 -15.70 -9.73 4.91
C ASN A 10 -15.42 -8.32 4.38
N GLU A 11 -14.66 -8.25 3.30
CA GLU A 11 -14.24 -7.00 2.65
C GLU A 11 -15.43 -6.16 2.18
N SER A 12 -16.56 -6.79 1.79
CA SER A 12 -17.76 -6.06 1.36
C SER A 12 -18.41 -5.23 2.48
N GLU A 13 -18.13 -5.58 3.74
CA GLU A 13 -18.67 -4.93 4.94
C GLU A 13 -17.65 -3.98 5.58
N GLU A 14 -16.44 -3.89 5.04
CA GLU A 14 -15.35 -3.08 5.61
C GLU A 14 -15.74 -1.61 5.74
N GLU A 15 -16.31 -1.01 4.69
CA GLU A 15 -16.71 0.39 4.68
C GLU A 15 -17.77 0.68 5.77
N LEU A 16 -18.70 -0.26 5.99
CA LEU A 16 -19.72 -0.14 7.02
C LEU A 16 -19.11 -0.23 8.42
N ILE A 17 -18.21 -1.19 8.63
CA ILE A 17 -17.52 -1.41 9.91
C ILE A 17 -16.67 -0.19 10.26
N THR A 18 -15.93 0.36 9.30
CA THR A 18 -15.13 1.58 9.48
C THR A 18 -15.99 2.76 9.89
N LYS A 19 -17.13 3.01 9.21
CA LYS A 19 -18.06 4.08 9.58
C LYS A 19 -18.59 3.94 11.02
N ILE A 20 -18.85 2.71 11.47
CA ILE A 20 -19.30 2.45 12.85
C ILE A 20 -18.18 2.79 13.85
N LEU A 21 -16.96 2.34 13.59
CA LEU A 21 -15.80 2.58 14.46
C LEU A 21 -15.45 4.08 14.54
N GLU A 22 -15.53 4.80 13.42
CA GLU A 22 -15.38 6.25 13.39
C GLU A 22 -16.45 6.96 14.23
N ASN A 23 -17.70 6.50 14.16
CA ASN A 23 -18.78 7.09 14.96
C ASN A 23 -18.54 6.90 16.46
N LEU A 24 -18.07 5.71 16.87
CA LEU A 24 -17.72 5.43 18.26
C LEU A 24 -16.54 6.29 18.74
N LYS A 25 -15.57 6.56 17.86
CA LYS A 25 -14.47 7.51 18.13
C LYS A 25 -14.97 8.93 18.28
N GLN A 26 -15.85 9.40 17.40
CA GLN A 26 -16.44 10.76 17.49
C GLN A 26 -17.23 10.96 18.79
N LYS A 27 -17.89 9.91 19.27
CA LYS A 27 -18.59 9.91 20.57
C LYS A 27 -17.66 9.79 21.78
N GLY A 28 -16.35 9.63 21.57
CA GLY A 28 -15.34 9.49 22.63
C GLY A 28 -15.40 8.17 23.38
N MET A 29 -16.07 7.14 22.83
CA MET A 29 -16.22 5.83 23.49
C MET A 29 -14.99 4.95 23.31
N ILE A 30 -14.32 5.07 22.17
CA ILE A 30 -13.11 4.30 21.84
C ILE A 30 -12.06 5.22 21.22
N ASN A 31 -10.80 4.81 21.33
CA ASN A 31 -9.75 5.30 20.46
C ASN A 31 -9.58 4.29 19.33
N PHE A 32 -9.95 4.69 18.11
CA PHE A 32 -9.79 3.88 16.90
C PHE A 32 -8.50 4.29 16.18
N PHE A 33 -7.64 3.30 15.97
CA PHE A 33 -6.41 3.38 15.19
C PHE A 33 -6.45 2.25 14.16
N GLU A 34 -6.47 2.61 12.90
CA GLU A 34 -6.35 1.67 11.80
C GLU A 34 -4.85 1.33 11.64
N ASN A 35 -4.49 0.08 11.94
CA ASN A 35 -3.20 -0.43 11.51
C ASN A 35 -3.33 -0.78 10.04
N HIS A 36 -3.03 0.17 9.16
CA HIS A 36 -2.74 -0.14 7.76
C HIS A 36 -1.48 -1.02 7.71
N ASN A 37 -1.64 -2.32 7.92
CA ASN A 37 -0.64 -3.30 7.51
C ASN A 37 -0.59 -3.46 5.98
N ASP A 38 -1.48 -2.77 5.24
CA ASP A 38 -1.37 -2.57 3.80
C ASP A 38 -0.27 -1.59 3.36
N ALA A 39 0.53 -1.08 4.30
CA ALA A 39 1.85 -0.53 3.96
C ALA A 39 2.91 -1.65 3.69
N ALA A 40 2.47 -2.88 3.39
CA ALA A 40 3.34 -4.01 3.07
C ALA A 40 3.06 -4.69 1.71
N SER A 41 2.44 -4.00 0.74
CA SER A 41 2.42 -4.46 -0.66
C SER A 41 2.78 -3.39 -1.69
N SER A 42 3.29 -2.23 -1.26
CA SER A 42 4.04 -1.31 -2.12
C SER A 42 5.52 -1.23 -1.75
N LYS A 43 6.09 -2.35 -1.26
CA LYS A 43 7.50 -2.58 -1.61
C LYS A 43 7.45 -3.06 -3.05
N PRO A 44 8.09 -2.37 -4.02
CA PRO A 44 8.24 -2.96 -5.33
C PRO A 44 8.85 -4.34 -5.10
N VAL A 45 8.17 -5.37 -5.57
CA VAL A 45 8.81 -6.68 -5.73
C VAL A 45 9.97 -6.35 -6.65
N SER A 46 11.19 -6.25 -6.11
CA SER A 46 12.36 -5.85 -6.88
C SER A 46 12.44 -6.80 -8.06
N ALA A 47 12.14 -6.28 -9.25
CA ALA A 47 12.13 -7.10 -10.45
C ALA A 47 13.55 -7.66 -10.65
N SER A 48 13.68 -8.85 -11.24
CA SER A 48 15.01 -9.35 -11.60
C SER A 48 15.70 -8.35 -12.55
N GLU A 49 17.03 -8.35 -12.63
CA GLU A 49 17.73 -7.42 -13.52
C GLU A 49 17.24 -7.54 -14.98
N GLU A 50 16.87 -8.75 -15.40
CA GLU A 50 16.25 -9.03 -16.71
C GLU A 50 14.88 -8.35 -16.85
N GLN A 51 14.01 -8.46 -15.84
CA GLN A 51 12.70 -7.81 -15.84
C GLN A 51 12.82 -6.29 -15.79
N VAL A 52 13.79 -5.76 -15.05
CA VAL A 52 14.03 -4.31 -15.00
C VAL A 52 14.43 -3.79 -16.38
N GLN A 53 15.28 -4.52 -17.10
CA GLN A 53 15.70 -4.12 -18.45
C GLN A 53 14.53 -4.16 -19.43
N GLU A 54 13.71 -5.21 -19.40
CA GLU A 54 12.51 -5.32 -20.23
C GLU A 54 11.53 -4.16 -19.99
N ILE A 55 11.31 -3.78 -18.73
CA ILE A 55 10.41 -2.67 -18.38
C ILE A 55 11.00 -1.32 -18.84
N ILE A 56 12.33 -1.12 -18.74
CA ILE A 56 13.01 0.09 -19.24
C ILE A 56 12.91 0.21 -20.76
N ASP A 57 13.05 -0.92 -21.46
CA ASP A 57 12.96 -0.99 -22.92
C ASP A 57 11.51 -0.78 -23.39
N GLU A 58 10.53 -1.37 -22.71
CA GLU A 58 9.09 -1.16 -22.98
C GLU A 58 8.65 0.28 -22.71
N ALA A 59 9.19 0.92 -21.68
CA ALA A 59 8.93 2.32 -21.37
C ALA A 59 9.70 3.30 -22.28
N GLU A 60 10.49 2.81 -23.23
CA GLU A 60 11.34 3.58 -24.14
C GLU A 60 12.24 4.60 -23.39
N LEU A 61 12.60 4.30 -22.13
CA LEU A 61 13.39 5.22 -21.29
C LEU A 61 14.89 5.10 -21.54
N GLY A 62 15.36 3.94 -22.01
CA GLY A 62 16.78 3.67 -22.26
C GLY A 62 17.52 4.70 -23.14
N PRO A 63 16.91 5.29 -24.18
CA PRO A 63 17.55 6.33 -24.99
C PRO A 63 17.67 7.70 -24.31
N TYR A 64 16.86 7.98 -23.30
CA TYR A 64 16.71 9.32 -22.70
C TYR A 64 17.24 9.42 -21.28
N TYR A 65 17.33 8.29 -20.57
CA TYR A 65 17.68 8.22 -19.17
C TYR A 65 18.64 7.06 -18.93
N SER A 66 19.59 7.26 -18.00
CA SER A 66 20.43 6.15 -17.55
C SER A 66 19.58 5.08 -16.87
N GLU A 67 20.03 3.81 -16.85
CA GLU A 67 19.31 2.73 -16.17
C GLU A 67 18.94 3.08 -14.72
N LYS A 68 19.82 3.79 -14.02
CA LYS A 68 19.57 4.25 -12.64
C LYS A 68 18.43 5.28 -12.58
N GLU A 69 18.36 6.18 -13.54
CA GLU A 69 17.28 7.17 -13.62
C GLU A 69 15.97 6.54 -14.06
N ALA A 70 16.01 5.62 -15.03
CA ALA A 70 14.84 4.88 -15.48
C ALA A 70 14.25 4.03 -14.34
N LYS A 71 15.08 3.34 -13.54
CA LYS A 71 14.64 2.63 -12.33
C LYS A 71 13.97 3.56 -11.32
N ASN A 72 14.52 4.75 -11.09
CA ASN A 72 13.92 5.74 -10.20
C ASN A 72 12.59 6.30 -10.73
N ILE A 73 12.47 6.49 -12.06
CA ILE A 73 11.23 6.97 -12.70
C ILE A 73 10.13 5.90 -12.64
N LEU A 74 10.51 4.63 -12.80
CA LEU A 74 9.60 3.48 -12.82
C LEU A 74 9.36 2.88 -11.42
N ASN A 75 10.00 3.43 -10.38
CA ASN A 75 9.98 2.91 -9.00
C ASN A 75 10.35 1.41 -8.91
N LEU A 76 11.36 0.99 -9.69
CA LEU A 76 11.88 -0.38 -9.77
C LEU A 76 13.06 -0.62 -8.82
#